data_AF-A0A0K0DJZ8-F1
#
_entry.id   AF-A0A0K0DJZ8-F1
#
_cell.length_a   1.000
_cell.length_b   1.000
_cell.length_c   1.000
_cell.angle_alpha   90.00
_cell.angle_beta   90.00
_cell.angle_gamma   90.00
#
_symmetry.space_group_name_H-M   'P 1'
#
loop_
_entity.id
_entity.type
_entity.pdbx_description
1 polymer ?
#
loop_
_entity_poly.entity_id
_entity_poly.type
_entity_poly.pdbx_seq_one_letter_code
_entity_poly.pdbx_strand_id
1 'polypeptide(L)'
;LLELGCHVIMVFDGRPLPAKKNTNEERRQRRFDNVKAGELLLSEGKINEALGKFKRATSITSDIVESTISYFRNHAKVDVIVSPYESDAQLTFLVKEGFADIVITEDSDLIVFGCEKIAFKWNCESGDCMIYEKSQLPQCFSGTMRTQFDFTKFRRICILSGCDYLQLLPRIPSYLNMPKLRVTKEFIDDFIRAENTFIYQVVFDPRQRCQRPLTKYLCCQKDSYLENNENDFASDEQFLSKDYSYAGEVISSKLAVRLALGNQVWNTLKIQLSDMFTCFDNRSIHIELLKVESV
;
A
#
# COMPACT_ATOMS: atom_id res chain seq x y z
N LEU A 1 21.70 7.28 -3.30
CA LEU A 1 20.60 8.00 -3.96
C LEU A 1 20.85 9.50 -4.03
N LEU A 2 20.94 10.23 -2.91
CA LEU A 2 21.17 11.69 -2.95
C LEU A 2 22.50 12.10 -3.62
N GLU A 3 23.57 11.33 -3.37
CA GLU A 3 24.87 11.49 -4.03
C GLU A 3 24.82 11.21 -5.54
N LEU A 4 23.90 10.34 -5.98
CA LEU A 4 23.63 10.05 -7.39
C LEU A 4 22.79 11.16 -8.05
N GLY A 5 22.45 12.21 -7.30
CA GLY A 5 21.65 13.33 -7.80
C GLY A 5 20.14 13.11 -7.75
N CYS A 6 19.68 11.93 -7.32
CA CYS A 6 18.26 11.61 -7.20
C CYS A 6 17.57 12.50 -6.17
N HIS A 7 16.31 12.83 -6.45
CA HIS A 7 15.39 13.42 -5.49
C HIS A 7 14.56 12.29 -4.87
N VAL A 8 14.46 12.23 -3.55
CA VAL A 8 13.84 11.09 -2.88
C VAL A 8 12.50 11.52 -2.29
N ILE A 9 11.47 10.71 -2.52
CA ILE A 9 10.20 10.83 -1.79
C ILE A 9 10.09 9.63 -0.85
N MET A 10 10.11 9.86 0.45
CA MET A 10 9.90 8.81 1.44
C MET A 10 8.42 8.68 1.75
N VAL A 11 7.87 7.48 1.58
CA VAL A 11 6.46 7.19 1.87
C VAL A 11 6.34 6.28 3.08
N PHE A 12 5.56 6.74 4.07
CA PHE A 12 5.30 6.00 5.30
C PHE A 12 3.85 5.54 5.34
N ASP A 13 3.60 4.36 5.92
CA ASP A 13 2.25 3.90 6.23
C ASP A 13 1.54 4.88 7.19
N GLY A 14 0.24 5.05 6.98
CA GLY A 14 -0.62 5.86 7.81
C GLY A 14 -1.54 5.03 8.70
N ARG A 15 -2.84 5.26 8.54
CA ARG A 15 -3.85 4.64 9.41
C ARG A 15 -4.02 3.15 9.06
N PRO A 16 -4.41 2.30 10.03
CA PRO A 16 -4.77 0.91 9.73
C PRO A 16 -5.91 0.84 8.71
N LEU A 17 -5.73 0.01 7.68
CA LEU A 17 -6.77 -0.25 6.68
C LEU A 17 -7.81 -1.25 7.23
N PRO A 18 -9.12 -0.98 7.11
CA PRO A 18 -10.14 -1.90 7.62
C PRO A 18 -10.09 -3.29 6.96
N ALA A 19 -9.84 -3.36 5.64
CA ALA A 19 -9.68 -4.64 4.93
C ALA A 19 -8.52 -5.50 5.44
N LYS A 20 -7.50 -4.90 6.07
CA LYS A 20 -6.31 -5.60 6.62
C LYS A 20 -6.41 -5.85 8.13
N LYS A 21 -7.56 -5.53 8.76
CA LYS A 21 -7.72 -5.58 10.22
C LYS A 21 -7.38 -6.97 10.80
N ASN A 22 -7.96 -8.03 10.26
CA ASN A 22 -7.76 -9.40 10.77
C ASN A 22 -6.29 -9.83 10.68
N THR A 23 -5.67 -9.61 9.52
CA THR A 23 -4.24 -9.90 9.30
C THR A 23 -3.34 -9.13 10.26
N ASN A 24 -3.65 -7.85 10.53
CA ASN A 24 -2.91 -7.02 11.48
C ASN A 24 -3.08 -7.50 12.94
N GLU A 25 -4.28 -7.94 13.32
CA GLU A 25 -4.55 -8.51 14.64
C GLU A 25 -3.78 -9.83 14.84
N GLU A 26 -3.75 -10.72 13.85
CA GLU A 26 -2.97 -11.95 13.91
C GLU A 26 -1.46 -11.70 13.95
N ARG A 27 -0.96 -10.71 13.20
CA ARG A 27 0.45 -10.27 13.29
C ARG A 27 0.74 -9.75 14.70
N ARG A 28 -0.14 -8.95 15.28
CA ARG A 28 0.00 -8.44 16.66
C ARG A 28 0.02 -9.58 17.68
N GLN A 29 -0.90 -10.54 17.57
CA GLN A 29 -0.97 -11.68 18.48
C GLN A 29 0.30 -12.54 18.38
N ARG A 30 0.74 -12.88 17.17
CA ARG A 30 1.99 -13.65 16.97
C ARG A 30 3.21 -12.96 17.56
N ARG A 31 3.31 -11.63 17.44
CA ARG A 31 4.40 -10.88 18.07
C ARG A 31 4.35 -10.98 19.58
N PHE A 32 3.18 -10.79 20.19
CA PHE A 32 2.98 -10.94 21.63
C PHE A 32 3.36 -12.35 22.13
N ASP A 33 2.93 -13.39 21.41
CA ASP A 33 3.26 -14.77 21.75
C ASP A 33 4.76 -15.06 21.61
N ASN A 34 5.41 -14.46 20.60
CA ASN A 34 6.86 -14.56 20.43
C ASN A 34 7.62 -13.82 21.54
N VAL A 35 7.15 -12.67 22.03
CA VAL A 35 7.76 -11.99 23.20
C VAL A 35 7.70 -12.92 24.42
N LYS A 36 6.51 -13.43 24.75
CA LYS A 36 6.32 -14.35 25.88
C LYS A 36 7.18 -15.60 25.79
N ALA A 37 7.24 -16.21 24.61
CA ALA A 37 8.08 -17.38 24.37
C ALA A 37 9.58 -17.04 24.50
N GLY A 38 9.99 -15.86 24.01
CA GLY A 38 11.36 -15.36 24.14
C GLY A 38 11.77 -15.13 25.59
N GLU A 39 10.89 -14.52 26.40
CA GLU A 39 11.11 -14.28 27.83
C GLU A 39 11.25 -15.60 28.62
N LEU A 40 10.40 -16.60 28.33
CA LEU A 40 10.49 -17.92 28.95
C LEU A 40 11.83 -18.60 28.60
N LEU A 41 12.21 -18.61 27.32
CA LEU A 41 13.49 -19.18 26.87
C LEU A 41 14.70 -18.46 27.50
N LEU A 42 14.60 -17.14 27.68
CA LEU A 42 15.63 -16.36 28.35
C LEU A 42 15.75 -16.75 29.83
N SER A 43 14.62 -16.96 30.51
CA SER A 43 14.61 -17.43 31.91
C SER A 43 15.21 -18.83 32.08
N GLU A 44 15.14 -19.67 31.04
CA GLU A 44 15.77 -20.99 30.98
C GLU A 44 17.25 -20.96 30.55
N GLY A 45 17.82 -19.77 30.28
CA GLY A 45 19.21 -19.60 29.81
C GLY A 45 19.44 -19.91 28.32
N LYS A 46 18.38 -20.13 27.53
CA LYS A 46 18.44 -20.41 26.08
C LYS A 46 18.49 -19.13 25.26
N ILE A 47 19.60 -18.40 25.37
CA ILE A 47 19.75 -17.05 24.80
C ILE A 47 19.53 -17.02 23.28
N ASN A 48 20.13 -17.95 22.52
CA ASN A 48 20.04 -17.93 21.05
C ASN A 48 18.61 -18.15 20.54
N GLU A 49 17.85 -19.04 21.17
CA GLU A 49 16.45 -19.30 20.81
C GLU A 49 15.55 -18.12 21.20
N ALA A 50 15.79 -17.52 22.38
CA ALA A 50 15.10 -16.31 22.82
C ALA A 50 15.33 -15.15 21.84
N LEU A 51 16.57 -14.92 21.41
CA LEU A 51 16.90 -13.91 20.40
C LEU A 51 16.16 -14.16 19.08
N GLY A 52 16.05 -15.42 18.64
CA GLY A 52 15.26 -15.79 17.47
C GLY A 52 13.78 -15.42 17.61
N LYS A 53 13.21 -15.57 18.80
CA LYS A 53 11.83 -15.16 19.10
C LYS A 53 11.67 -13.65 19.15
N PHE A 54 12.58 -12.92 19.80
CA PHE A 54 12.53 -11.46 19.85
C PHE A 54 12.66 -10.81 18.47
N LYS A 55 13.52 -11.35 17.59
CA LYS A 55 13.61 -10.89 16.19
C LYS A 55 12.29 -11.02 15.43
N ARG A 56 11.51 -12.08 15.69
CA ARG A 56 10.18 -12.29 15.07
C ARG A 56 9.06 -11.50 15.77
N ALA A 57 9.36 -10.88 16.91
CA ALA A 57 8.43 -10.05 17.66
C ALA A 57 8.63 -8.54 17.40
N THR A 58 9.68 -8.17 16.66
CA THR A 58 10.00 -6.77 16.35
C THR A 58 8.82 -6.11 15.63
N SER A 59 8.56 -4.86 16.00
CA SER A 59 7.56 -4.00 15.37
C SER A 59 8.14 -2.60 15.35
N ILE A 60 7.91 -1.88 14.25
CA ILE A 60 8.23 -0.45 14.20
C ILE A 60 7.22 0.31 15.06
N THR A 61 7.72 1.18 15.93
CA THR A 61 6.89 2.02 16.83
C THR A 61 6.63 3.38 16.19
N SER A 62 5.59 4.08 16.66
CA SER A 62 5.29 5.45 16.20
C SER A 62 6.47 6.38 16.44
N ASP A 63 7.16 6.26 17.57
CA ASP A 63 8.31 7.10 17.91
C ASP A 63 9.46 6.97 16.91
N ILE A 64 9.72 5.74 16.43
CA ILE A 64 10.73 5.48 15.39
C ILE A 64 10.30 6.17 14.09
N VAL A 65 9.04 6.02 13.69
CA VAL A 65 8.50 6.66 12.48
C VAL A 65 8.59 8.17 12.57
N GLU A 66 8.13 8.77 13.67
CA GLU A 66 8.15 10.23 13.89
C GLU A 66 9.57 10.81 13.90
N SER A 67 10.50 10.13 14.59
CA SER A 67 11.90 10.53 14.62
C SER A 67 12.54 10.47 13.23
N THR A 68 12.21 9.43 12.47
CA THR A 68 12.69 9.24 11.09
C THR A 68 12.14 10.33 10.16
N ILE A 69 10.84 10.59 10.23
CA ILE A 69 10.17 11.66 9.47
C ILE A 69 10.80 13.02 9.79
N SER A 70 10.99 13.33 11.07
CA SER A 70 11.58 14.59 11.52
C SER A 70 13.02 14.77 11.00
N TYR A 71 13.81 13.69 11.02
CA TYR A 71 15.17 13.69 10.49
C TYR A 71 15.20 14.02 8.99
N PHE A 72 14.42 13.29 8.19
CA PHE A 72 14.47 13.44 6.73
C PHE A 72 13.87 14.74 6.20
N ARG A 73 12.92 15.35 6.92
CA ARG A 73 12.37 16.67 6.56
C ARG A 73 13.39 17.79 6.49
N ASN A 74 14.48 17.68 7.25
CA ASN A 74 15.52 18.70 7.26
C ASN A 74 16.50 18.57 6.07
N HIS A 75 16.26 17.64 5.14
CA HIS A 75 17.14 17.39 3.98
C HIS A 75 16.52 17.95 2.69
N ALA A 76 17.24 18.86 2.02
CA ALA A 76 16.75 19.63 0.87
C ALA A 76 16.36 18.84 -0.40
N LYS A 77 16.59 17.52 -0.44
CA LYS A 77 16.25 16.62 -1.56
C LYS A 77 15.41 15.41 -1.13
N VAL A 78 14.83 15.49 0.06
CA VAL A 78 13.98 14.42 0.61
C VAL A 78 12.63 15.00 0.97
N ASP A 79 11.63 14.65 0.18
CA ASP A 79 10.23 14.90 0.52
C ASP A 79 9.68 13.72 1.33
N VAL A 80 8.75 14.00 2.23
CA VAL A 80 8.13 12.99 3.09
C VAL A 80 6.62 13.04 2.94
N ILE A 81 6.01 11.89 2.63
CA ILE A 81 4.56 11.73 2.55
C ILE A 81 4.15 10.58 3.46
N VAL A 82 3.15 10.81 4.32
CA VAL A 82 2.47 9.73 5.02
C VAL A 82 1.22 9.35 4.23
N SER A 83 1.08 8.10 3.82
CA SER A 83 -0.10 7.62 3.10
C SER A 83 -1.35 7.71 3.98
N PRO A 84 -2.56 7.82 3.42
CA PRO A 84 -3.79 7.75 4.22
C PRO A 84 -3.95 6.43 4.97
N TYR A 85 -3.51 5.35 4.31
CA TYR A 85 -3.53 3.96 4.75
C TYR A 85 -2.19 3.30 4.41
N GLU A 86 -2.13 2.35 3.49
CA GLU A 86 -0.87 1.68 3.14
C GLU A 86 -0.07 2.47 2.10
N SER A 87 1.24 2.44 2.28
CA SER A 87 2.21 3.07 1.39
C SER A 87 2.22 2.41 0.01
N ASP A 88 1.88 1.13 -0.13
CA ASP A 88 1.84 0.41 -1.41
C ASP A 88 0.97 1.09 -2.48
N ALA A 89 -0.26 1.44 -2.09
CA ALA A 89 -1.19 2.16 -2.95
C ALA A 89 -0.66 3.57 -3.26
N GLN A 90 -0.10 4.26 -2.25
CA GLN A 90 0.44 5.61 -2.41
C GLN A 90 1.66 5.64 -3.35
N LEU A 91 2.56 4.67 -3.24
CA LEU A 91 3.73 4.52 -4.08
C LEU A 91 3.32 4.25 -5.52
N THR A 92 2.38 3.32 -5.71
CA THR A 92 1.81 3.00 -7.03
C THR A 92 1.16 4.23 -7.66
N PHE A 93 0.43 5.00 -6.87
CA PHE A 93 -0.19 6.25 -7.29
C PHE A 93 0.83 7.28 -7.79
N LEU A 94 1.90 7.50 -7.01
CA LEU A 94 2.91 8.52 -7.32
C LEU A 94 3.65 8.20 -8.63
N VAL A 95 3.99 6.94 -8.88
CA VAL A 95 4.59 6.53 -10.16
C VAL A 95 3.60 6.65 -11.31
N LYS A 96 2.36 6.18 -11.12
CA LYS A 96 1.32 6.21 -12.16
C LYS A 96 0.97 7.62 -12.63
N GLU A 97 0.98 8.59 -11.73
CA GLU A 97 0.66 10.00 -12.02
C GLU A 97 1.89 10.84 -12.42
N GLY A 98 3.07 10.21 -12.54
CA GLY A 98 4.31 10.85 -12.98
C GLY A 98 4.96 11.75 -11.93
N PHE A 99 4.67 11.55 -10.63
CA PHE A 99 5.41 12.20 -9.54
C PHE A 99 6.75 11.54 -9.26
N ALA A 100 6.92 10.28 -9.65
CA ALA A 100 8.15 9.52 -9.46
C ALA A 100 8.42 8.58 -10.64
N ASP A 101 9.70 8.27 -10.88
CA ASP A 101 10.11 7.40 -11.98
C ASP A 101 10.11 5.93 -11.59
N ILE A 102 10.47 5.63 -10.33
CA ILE A 102 10.65 4.28 -9.81
C ILE A 102 10.38 4.19 -8.31
N VAL A 103 9.80 3.08 -7.88
CA VAL A 103 9.70 2.71 -6.46
C VAL A 103 10.85 1.79 -6.07
N ILE A 104 11.49 2.06 -4.94
CA ILE A 104 12.43 1.16 -4.25
C ILE A 104 11.70 0.56 -3.05
N THR A 105 11.53 -0.76 -3.06
CA THR A 105 10.77 -1.51 -2.04
C THR A 105 11.15 -2.98 -2.10
N GLU A 106 10.96 -3.72 -1.00
CA GLU A 106 11.07 -5.18 -0.99
C GLU A 106 9.71 -5.86 -1.17
N ASP A 107 8.62 -5.16 -0.87
CA ASP A 107 7.26 -5.68 -1.04
C ASP A 107 6.84 -5.85 -2.50
N SER A 108 6.47 -7.08 -2.87
CA SER A 108 5.98 -7.42 -4.21
C SER A 108 4.52 -7.00 -4.45
N ASP A 109 3.77 -6.63 -3.42
CA ASP A 109 2.33 -6.31 -3.54
C ASP A 109 2.08 -5.12 -4.49
N LEU A 110 3.04 -4.22 -4.66
CA LEU A 110 2.97 -3.14 -5.65
C LEU A 110 2.79 -3.63 -7.09
N ILE A 111 3.24 -4.85 -7.41
CA ILE A 111 3.00 -5.49 -8.70
C ILE A 111 1.50 -5.74 -8.88
N VAL A 112 0.78 -6.10 -7.82
CA VAL A 112 -0.67 -6.38 -7.83
C VAL A 112 -1.50 -5.08 -7.87
N PHE A 113 -1.03 -4.03 -7.19
CA PHE A 113 -1.54 -2.66 -7.35
C PHE A 113 -1.34 -2.10 -8.76
N GLY A 114 -0.39 -2.67 -9.51
CA GLY A 114 -0.13 -2.31 -10.90
C GLY A 114 0.81 -1.12 -11.05
N CYS A 115 1.77 -0.98 -10.13
CA CYS A 115 2.89 -0.07 -10.26
C CYS A 115 3.66 -0.32 -11.57
N GLU A 116 4.08 0.75 -12.25
CA GLU A 116 4.69 0.65 -13.59
C GLU A 116 6.15 0.21 -13.53
N LYS A 117 6.91 0.68 -12.52
CA LYS A 117 8.35 0.43 -12.39
C LYS A 117 8.78 0.33 -10.92
N ILE A 118 9.48 -0.76 -10.59
CA ILE A 118 9.94 -1.06 -9.22
C ILE A 118 11.39 -1.54 -9.26
N ALA A 119 12.22 -1.09 -8.32
CA ALA A 119 13.54 -1.62 -8.02
C ALA A 119 13.47 -2.42 -6.70
N PHE A 120 13.64 -3.73 -6.82
CA PHE A 120 13.76 -4.66 -5.70
C PHE A 120 15.22 -4.88 -5.31
N LYS A 121 15.46 -5.28 -4.06
CA LYS A 121 16.78 -5.71 -3.57
C LYS A 121 17.87 -4.68 -3.82
N TRP A 122 17.55 -3.40 -3.61
CA TRP A 122 18.51 -2.33 -3.80
C TRP A 122 19.67 -2.46 -2.81
N ASN A 123 20.88 -2.61 -3.32
CA ASN A 123 22.10 -2.61 -2.52
C ASN A 123 22.62 -1.18 -2.39
N CYS A 124 22.69 -0.66 -1.16
CA CYS A 124 23.15 0.70 -0.90
C CYS A 124 24.65 0.92 -1.13
N GLU A 125 25.48 -0.13 -1.08
CA GLU A 125 26.92 -0.07 -1.27
C GLU A 125 27.30 -0.20 -2.75
N SER A 126 26.74 -1.20 -3.45
CA SER A 126 27.07 -1.47 -4.86
C SER A 126 26.18 -0.74 -5.87
N GLY A 127 24.95 -0.36 -5.47
CA GLY A 127 23.93 0.18 -6.37
C GLY A 127 23.21 -0.88 -7.21
N ASP A 128 23.51 -2.17 -6.99
CA ASP A 128 22.82 -3.26 -7.69
C ASP A 128 21.36 -3.36 -7.25
N CYS A 129 20.47 -3.62 -8.20
CA CYS A 129 19.05 -3.87 -7.92
C CYS A 129 18.40 -4.72 -9.03
N MET A 130 17.23 -5.26 -8.73
CA MET A 130 16.38 -5.98 -9.68
C MET A 130 15.24 -5.08 -10.14
N ILE A 131 15.23 -4.74 -11.43
CA ILE A 131 14.21 -3.89 -12.02
C ILE A 131 13.02 -4.73 -12.50
N TYR A 132 11.83 -4.35 -12.03
CA TYR A 132 10.55 -4.78 -12.57
C TYR A 132 9.95 -3.66 -13.42
N GLU A 133 9.49 -4.02 -14.62
CA GLU A 133 8.68 -3.15 -15.48
C GLU A 133 7.39 -3.88 -15.86
N LYS A 134 6.26 -3.22 -15.64
CA LYS A 134 4.93 -3.80 -15.91
C LYS A 134 4.72 -4.16 -17.38
N SER A 135 5.33 -3.42 -18.30
CA SER A 135 5.31 -3.70 -19.74
C SER A 135 6.00 -5.03 -20.10
N GLN A 136 6.95 -5.47 -19.29
CA GLN A 136 7.73 -6.70 -19.49
C GLN A 136 7.09 -7.91 -18.78
N LEU A 137 6.16 -7.69 -17.85
CA LEU A 137 5.46 -8.74 -17.09
C LEU A 137 4.86 -9.86 -17.97
N PRO A 138 4.24 -9.59 -19.16
CA PRO A 138 3.76 -10.66 -20.03
C PRO A 138 4.83 -11.67 -20.46
N GLN A 139 6.09 -11.25 -20.53
CA GLN A 139 7.21 -12.09 -20.97
C GLN A 139 7.62 -13.14 -19.95
N CYS A 140 7.23 -12.95 -18.68
CA CYS A 140 7.44 -13.92 -17.61
C CYS A 140 6.50 -15.12 -17.70
N PHE A 141 5.50 -15.08 -18.58
CA PHE A 141 4.52 -16.15 -18.77
C PHE A 141 4.70 -16.88 -20.11
N SER A 142 4.05 -18.03 -20.23
CA SER A 142 4.01 -18.85 -21.46
C SER A 142 2.57 -19.04 -21.96
N GLY A 143 2.41 -19.34 -23.25
CA GLY A 143 1.10 -19.63 -23.85
C GLY A 143 0.16 -18.41 -23.88
N THR A 144 -1.13 -18.63 -23.63
CA THR A 144 -2.18 -17.60 -23.69
C THR A 144 -1.91 -16.42 -22.76
N MET A 145 -1.30 -16.66 -21.60
CA MET A 145 -0.96 -15.59 -20.64
C MET A 145 0.11 -14.63 -21.17
N ARG A 146 0.95 -15.05 -22.12
CA ARG A 146 1.92 -14.17 -22.78
C ARG A 146 1.32 -13.42 -23.96
N THR A 147 0.52 -14.10 -24.78
CA THR A 147 -0.02 -13.53 -26.04
C THR A 147 -1.24 -12.64 -25.82
N GLN A 148 -2.02 -12.89 -24.77
CA GLN A 148 -3.24 -12.16 -24.42
C GLN A 148 -3.21 -11.78 -22.93
N PHE A 149 -2.12 -11.12 -22.51
CA PHE A 149 -1.97 -10.71 -21.13
C PHE A 149 -3.04 -9.68 -20.74
N ASP A 150 -3.76 -9.98 -19.66
CA ASP A 150 -4.74 -9.11 -19.05
C ASP A 150 -4.36 -8.93 -17.57
N PHE A 151 -3.99 -7.71 -17.23
CA PHE A 151 -3.54 -7.37 -15.89
C PHE A 151 -4.65 -7.61 -14.83
N THR A 152 -5.92 -7.48 -15.21
CA THR A 152 -7.05 -7.78 -14.33
C THR A 152 -7.08 -9.27 -13.96
N LYS A 153 -6.88 -10.16 -14.95
CA LYS A 153 -6.78 -11.61 -14.70
C LYS A 153 -5.56 -11.94 -13.85
N PHE A 154 -4.42 -11.31 -14.13
CA PHE A 154 -3.21 -11.48 -13.32
C PHE A 154 -3.44 -11.10 -11.85
N ARG A 155 -4.00 -9.92 -11.57
CA ARG A 155 -4.35 -9.49 -10.20
C ARG A 155 -5.27 -10.50 -9.51
N ARG A 156 -6.29 -10.99 -10.21
CA ARG A 156 -7.20 -12.02 -9.68
C ARG A 156 -6.47 -13.31 -9.34
N ILE A 157 -5.51 -13.74 -10.16
CA ILE A 157 -4.66 -14.91 -9.87
C ILE A 157 -3.81 -14.65 -8.61
N CYS A 158 -3.25 -13.46 -8.43
CA CYS A 158 -2.51 -13.10 -7.22
C CYS A 158 -3.38 -13.13 -5.96
N ILE A 159 -4.57 -12.52 -6.01
CA ILE A 159 -5.54 -12.55 -4.90
C ILE A 159 -5.96 -14.00 -4.60
N LEU A 160 -6.22 -14.79 -5.64
CA LEU A 160 -6.52 -16.21 -5.53
C LEU A 160 -5.33 -17.05 -5.06
N SER A 161 -4.09 -16.54 -5.09
CA SER A 161 -2.86 -17.19 -4.58
C SER A 161 -2.57 -16.85 -3.11
N GLY A 162 -3.15 -15.77 -2.61
CA GLY A 162 -3.22 -15.40 -1.21
C GLY A 162 -2.68 -14.00 -1.03
N CYS A 163 -3.41 -13.14 -0.34
CA CYS A 163 -2.98 -11.77 -0.08
C CYS A 163 -3.38 -11.31 1.32
N ASP A 164 -2.87 -10.15 1.73
CA ASP A 164 -3.12 -9.60 3.06
C ASP A 164 -4.60 -9.22 3.32
N TYR A 165 -5.40 -9.06 2.26
CA TYR A 165 -6.83 -8.72 2.32
C TYR A 165 -7.75 -9.93 2.25
N LEU A 166 -7.27 -11.04 1.68
CA LEU A 166 -7.98 -12.30 1.56
C LEU A 166 -7.07 -13.42 2.06
N GLN A 167 -7.30 -13.82 3.31
CA GLN A 167 -6.75 -15.06 3.81
C GLN A 167 -7.35 -16.21 3.01
N LEU A 168 -6.55 -16.82 2.15
CA LEU A 168 -7.04 -17.96 1.41
C LEU A 168 -7.34 -19.15 2.29
N LEU A 169 -8.33 -19.91 1.83
CA LEU A 169 -8.50 -21.33 2.05
C LEU A 169 -7.12 -21.99 2.21
N PRO A 170 -6.82 -22.67 3.33
CA PRO A 170 -5.45 -22.95 3.79
C PRO A 170 -4.50 -23.57 2.78
N ARG A 171 -4.99 -24.12 1.66
CA ARG A 171 -4.23 -24.65 0.52
C ARG A 171 -5.13 -24.58 -0.72
N ILE A 172 -4.79 -23.77 -1.73
CA ILE A 172 -5.26 -23.97 -3.12
C ILE A 172 -5.07 -25.43 -3.58
N PRO A 173 -4.11 -26.21 -3.05
CA PRO A 173 -4.17 -27.66 -3.05
C PRO A 173 -5.47 -28.19 -2.45
N SER A 174 -6.40 -28.63 -3.27
CA SER A 174 -6.13 -29.29 -4.53
C SER A 174 -5.85 -28.33 -5.72
N TYR A 175 -4.65 -28.19 -6.33
CA TYR A 175 -3.76 -29.27 -6.80
C TYR A 175 -4.61 -30.52 -7.06
N LEU A 176 -5.40 -30.37 -8.11
CA LEU A 176 -6.86 -30.43 -8.22
C LEU A 176 -7.46 -31.85 -8.33
N ASN A 177 -8.01 -32.40 -7.24
CA ASN A 177 -8.96 -33.50 -7.26
C ASN A 177 -9.84 -33.55 -5.98
N MET A 178 -10.57 -32.46 -5.71
CA MET A 178 -11.57 -32.40 -4.64
C MET A 178 -12.93 -31.88 -5.15
N PRO A 179 -13.99 -32.71 -5.21
CA PRO A 179 -15.29 -32.35 -5.81
C PRO A 179 -16.24 -31.57 -4.87
N LYS A 180 -15.81 -31.21 -3.65
CA LYS A 180 -16.68 -30.60 -2.62
C LYS A 180 -16.29 -29.18 -2.21
N LEU A 181 -15.43 -28.49 -2.97
CA LEU A 181 -15.18 -27.06 -2.72
C LEU A 181 -16.47 -26.28 -3.00
N ARG A 182 -17.17 -25.91 -1.93
CA ARG A 182 -18.31 -25.00 -2.02
C ARG A 182 -17.75 -23.60 -1.91
N VAL A 183 -17.70 -22.91 -3.04
CA VAL A 183 -17.49 -21.46 -3.07
C VAL A 183 -18.67 -20.85 -2.32
N THR A 184 -18.42 -20.38 -1.10
CA THR A 184 -19.44 -19.71 -0.29
C THR A 184 -19.67 -18.31 -0.83
N LYS A 185 -20.87 -17.76 -0.58
CA LYS A 185 -21.14 -16.35 -0.90
C LYS A 185 -20.14 -15.44 -0.19
N GLU A 186 -19.80 -15.75 1.05
CA GLU A 186 -18.79 -15.04 1.84
C GLU A 186 -17.43 -15.00 1.14
N PHE A 187 -16.95 -16.12 0.58
CA PHE A 187 -15.67 -16.13 -0.14
C PHE A 187 -15.72 -15.24 -1.39
N ILE A 188 -16.83 -15.23 -2.12
CA ILE A 188 -17.02 -14.36 -3.29
C ILE A 188 -16.99 -12.90 -2.86
N ASP A 189 -17.71 -12.56 -1.79
CA ASP A 189 -17.77 -11.21 -1.24
C ASP A 189 -16.37 -10.76 -0.77
N ASP A 190 -15.63 -11.62 -0.07
CA ASP A 190 -14.26 -11.34 0.39
C ASP A 190 -13.27 -11.17 -0.77
N PHE A 191 -13.40 -11.99 -1.81
CA PHE A 191 -12.61 -11.85 -3.02
C PHE A 191 -12.87 -10.51 -3.72
N ILE A 192 -14.14 -10.12 -3.85
CA ILE A 192 -14.54 -8.82 -4.42
C ILE A 192 -13.97 -7.68 -3.56
N ARG A 193 -14.07 -7.77 -2.24
CA ARG A 193 -13.50 -6.77 -1.32
C ARG A 193 -11.99 -6.65 -1.47
N ALA A 194 -11.27 -7.76 -1.57
CA ALA A 194 -9.82 -7.77 -1.79
C ALA A 194 -9.44 -7.17 -3.15
N GLU A 195 -10.13 -7.55 -4.23
CA GLU A 195 -9.91 -6.96 -5.57
C GLU A 195 -10.16 -5.45 -5.55
N ASN A 196 -11.27 -5.01 -4.95
CA ASN A 196 -11.60 -3.59 -4.82
C ASN A 196 -10.60 -2.83 -3.95
N THR A 197 -10.01 -3.47 -2.95
CA THR A 197 -8.97 -2.85 -2.11
C THR A 197 -7.73 -2.52 -2.97
N PHE A 198 -7.25 -3.46 -3.77
CA PHE A 198 -6.12 -3.20 -4.70
C PHE A 198 -6.42 -2.11 -5.75
N ILE A 199 -7.69 -1.90 -6.13
CA ILE A 199 -8.06 -0.94 -7.17
C ILE A 199 -8.35 0.45 -6.60
N TYR A 200 -9.05 0.50 -5.45
CA TYR A 200 -9.71 1.69 -4.94
C TYR A 200 -9.18 2.16 -3.58
N GLN A 201 -8.12 1.55 -3.04
CA GLN A 201 -7.54 2.01 -1.78
C GLN A 201 -7.28 3.51 -1.82
N VAL A 202 -7.68 4.20 -0.74
CA VAL A 202 -7.58 5.66 -0.67
C VAL A 202 -6.11 6.09 -0.56
N VAL A 203 -5.72 6.97 -1.47
CA VAL A 203 -4.39 7.60 -1.56
C VAL A 203 -4.52 9.11 -1.42
N PHE A 204 -3.41 9.78 -1.13
CA PHE A 204 -3.31 11.23 -1.08
C PHE A 204 -2.74 11.76 -2.40
N ASP A 205 -3.44 12.71 -3.02
CA ASP A 205 -2.97 13.41 -4.21
C ASP A 205 -2.21 14.68 -3.79
N PRO A 206 -0.88 14.76 -3.96
CA PRO A 206 -0.11 15.94 -3.56
C PRO A 206 -0.43 17.19 -4.39
N ARG A 207 -0.85 17.02 -5.64
CA ARG A 207 -1.16 18.12 -6.56
C ARG A 207 -2.52 18.73 -6.22
N GLN A 208 -3.54 17.90 -5.96
CA GLN A 208 -4.89 18.35 -5.58
C GLN A 208 -5.06 18.56 -4.07
N ARG A 209 -4.11 18.11 -3.25
CA ARG A 209 -4.11 18.22 -1.79
C ARG A 209 -5.37 17.62 -1.15
N CYS A 210 -5.80 16.48 -1.68
CA CYS A 210 -6.99 15.77 -1.23
C CYS A 210 -6.75 14.25 -1.22
N GLN A 211 -7.65 13.52 -0.56
CA GLN A 211 -7.69 12.06 -0.66
C GLN A 211 -8.62 11.64 -1.78
N ARG A 212 -8.22 10.61 -2.54
CA ARG A 212 -9.00 10.01 -3.61
C ARG A 212 -8.68 8.52 -3.73
N PRO A 213 -9.55 7.68 -4.32
CA PRO A 213 -9.19 6.29 -4.60
C PRO A 213 -8.02 6.22 -5.61
N LEU A 214 -7.19 5.18 -5.49
CA LEU A 214 -6.05 4.91 -6.38
C LEU A 214 -6.46 4.88 -7.87
N THR A 215 -7.62 4.29 -8.16
CA THR A 215 -8.28 4.35 -9.47
C THR A 215 -9.65 4.97 -9.29
N LYS A 216 -10.07 5.82 -10.23
CA LYS A 216 -11.41 6.41 -10.20
C LYS A 216 -12.46 5.30 -10.14
N TYR A 217 -13.46 5.46 -9.27
CA TYR A 217 -14.58 4.53 -9.22
C TYR A 217 -15.24 4.46 -10.60
N LEU A 218 -15.50 3.24 -11.07
CA LEU A 218 -16.32 3.04 -12.26
C LEU A 218 -17.73 3.50 -11.90
N CYS A 219 -18.20 4.56 -12.55
CA CYS A 219 -19.62 4.91 -12.46
C CYS A 219 -20.40 3.71 -13.01
N CYS A 220 -21.24 3.11 -12.18
CA CYS A 220 -22.15 2.06 -12.60
C CYS A 220 -22.96 2.66 -13.76
N GLN A 221 -22.73 2.21 -15.00
CA GLN A 221 -23.73 2.38 -16.04
C GLN A 221 -24.90 1.52 -15.58
N LYS A 222 -25.82 2.12 -14.81
CA LYS A 222 -27.14 1.53 -14.61
C LYS A 222 -27.72 1.41 -16.01
N ASP A 223 -27.89 0.17 -16.46
CA ASP A 223 -28.66 -0.12 -17.66
C ASP A 223 -29.94 0.71 -17.64
N SER A 224 -30.17 1.36 -18.77
CA SER A 224 -31.23 2.30 -19.08
C SER A 224 -32.62 1.85 -18.63
N TYR A 225 -33.06 2.21 -17.42
CA TYR A 225 -34.46 2.48 -17.07
C TYR A 225 -34.46 3.28 -15.77
N LEU A 226 -34.53 4.61 -15.87
CA LEU A 226 -35.32 5.51 -15.02
C LEU A 226 -35.03 6.95 -15.47
N GLU A 227 -36.09 7.62 -15.86
CA GLU A 227 -36.12 8.94 -16.45
C GLU A 227 -35.61 10.04 -15.50
N ASN A 228 -34.90 11.00 -16.12
CA ASN A 228 -34.93 12.43 -15.84
C ASN A 228 -34.95 12.87 -14.37
N ASN A 229 -33.78 13.21 -13.84
CA ASN A 229 -33.61 14.37 -12.96
C ASN A 229 -32.16 14.86 -13.03
N GLU A 230 -31.92 15.88 -13.87
CA GLU A 230 -30.67 16.62 -13.90
C GLU A 230 -30.56 17.47 -12.62
N ASN A 231 -29.90 16.95 -11.57
CA ASN A 231 -29.24 17.77 -10.53
C ASN A 231 -28.41 17.03 -9.45
N ASP A 232 -28.06 15.74 -9.60
CA ASP A 232 -27.56 14.94 -8.45
C ASP A 232 -26.16 14.32 -8.62
N PHE A 233 -25.23 14.98 -9.31
CA PHE A 233 -23.88 14.44 -9.55
C PHE A 233 -23.02 14.31 -8.26
N ALA A 234 -23.33 15.07 -7.20
CA ALA A 234 -22.57 15.06 -5.95
C ALA A 234 -23.05 14.00 -4.93
N SER A 235 -24.29 13.51 -5.04
CA SER A 235 -24.85 12.51 -4.14
C SER A 235 -24.37 11.09 -4.50
N ASP A 236 -24.16 10.82 -5.79
CA ASP A 236 -23.71 9.51 -6.30
C ASP A 236 -22.27 9.14 -5.88
N GLU A 237 -21.35 10.12 -5.81
CA GLU A 237 -19.95 9.86 -5.43
C GLU A 237 -19.82 9.53 -3.94
N GLN A 238 -20.61 10.17 -3.08
CA GLN A 238 -20.65 9.86 -1.65
C GLN A 238 -21.29 8.50 -1.38
N PHE A 239 -22.35 8.13 -2.11
CA PHE A 239 -22.99 6.82 -1.98
C PHE A 239 -22.03 5.69 -2.38
N LEU A 240 -21.37 5.83 -3.52
CA LEU A 240 -20.40 4.86 -4.02
C LEU A 240 -19.18 4.74 -3.10
N SER A 241 -18.73 5.85 -2.48
CA SER A 241 -17.63 5.82 -1.51
C SER A 241 -17.92 4.95 -0.27
N LYS A 242 -19.18 4.85 0.15
CA LYS A 242 -19.59 4.09 1.33
C LYS A 242 -19.48 2.57 1.09
N ASP A 243 -19.74 2.14 -0.14
CA ASP A 243 -19.60 0.75 -0.58
C ASP A 243 -18.14 0.27 -0.60
N TYR A 244 -17.18 1.20 -0.54
CA TYR A 244 -15.74 0.92 -0.50
C TYR A 244 -15.06 1.33 0.82
N SER A 245 -15.83 1.56 1.89
CA SER A 245 -15.28 1.95 3.21
C SER A 245 -14.17 1.02 3.73
N TYR A 246 -14.17 -0.27 3.34
CA TYR A 246 -13.10 -1.21 3.69
C TYR A 246 -11.75 -0.90 3.03
N ALA A 247 -11.76 -0.23 1.87
CA ALA A 247 -10.59 0.26 1.14
C ALA A 247 -10.14 1.66 1.62
N GLY A 248 -10.81 2.21 2.64
CA GLY A 248 -10.49 3.49 3.26
C GLY A 248 -11.57 4.53 3.02
N GLU A 249 -11.68 5.47 3.96
CA GLU A 249 -12.62 6.58 3.90
C GLU A 249 -11.86 7.88 3.62
N VAL A 250 -12.38 8.63 2.65
CA VAL A 250 -11.90 9.97 2.31
C VAL A 250 -12.32 10.93 3.41
N ILE A 251 -11.34 11.67 3.94
CA ILE A 251 -11.56 12.72 4.95
C ILE A 251 -11.43 14.11 4.32
N SER A 252 -11.82 15.15 5.07
CA SER A 252 -11.71 16.54 4.60
C SER A 252 -10.28 16.89 4.15
N SER A 253 -10.13 17.64 3.06
CA SER A 253 -8.84 17.99 2.47
C SER A 253 -7.88 18.61 3.48
N LYS A 254 -8.38 19.47 4.40
CA LYS A 254 -7.58 20.09 5.44
C LYS A 254 -6.94 19.06 6.39
N LEU A 255 -7.71 18.04 6.80
CA LEU A 255 -7.20 16.98 7.66
C LEU A 255 -6.30 16.02 6.88
N ALA A 256 -6.66 15.69 5.64
CA ALA A 256 -5.86 14.87 4.74
C ALA A 256 -4.44 15.43 4.56
N VAL A 257 -4.32 16.74 4.28
CA VAL A 257 -3.02 17.41 4.17
C VAL A 257 -2.25 17.28 5.48
N ARG A 258 -2.87 17.58 6.63
CA ARG A 258 -2.17 17.46 7.93
C ARG A 258 -1.62 16.05 8.17
N LEU A 259 -2.42 15.03 7.88
CA LEU A 259 -2.00 13.63 8.03
C LEU A 259 -0.88 13.29 7.05
N ALA A 260 -0.98 13.70 5.79
CA ALA A 260 0.07 13.47 4.78
C ALA A 260 1.40 14.15 5.16
N LEU A 261 1.32 15.30 5.82
CA LEU A 261 2.43 16.00 6.46
C LEU A 261 2.89 15.32 7.76
N GLY A 262 2.49 14.08 8.07
CA GLY A 262 2.86 13.39 9.32
C GLY A 262 2.54 14.16 10.60
N ASN A 263 1.67 15.17 10.54
CA ASN A 263 1.24 15.91 11.72
C ASN A 263 0.20 15.06 12.41
N GLN A 264 0.59 14.43 13.52
CA GLN A 264 -0.37 13.69 14.32
C GLN A 264 -1.49 14.62 14.81
N VAL A 265 -2.72 14.12 14.76
CA VAL A 265 -3.93 14.86 15.17
C VAL A 265 -3.86 15.32 16.64
N TRP A 266 -3.04 14.65 17.45
CA TRP A 266 -2.91 14.87 18.90
C TRP A 266 -1.90 15.95 19.31
N ASN A 267 -0.92 16.30 18.46
CA ASN A 267 0.06 17.34 18.75
C ASN A 267 -0.27 18.62 17.96
N THR A 268 -1.01 19.52 18.60
CA THR A 268 -1.62 20.72 18.01
C THR A 268 -0.64 21.84 17.67
N LEU A 269 0.68 21.64 17.74
CA LEU A 269 1.62 22.75 17.64
C LEU A 269 2.86 22.39 16.81
N LYS A 270 3.05 23.18 15.73
CA LYS A 270 4.32 23.51 15.04
C LYS A 270 4.68 22.83 13.70
N ILE A 271 3.79 22.78 12.69
CA ILE A 271 4.27 22.74 11.29
C ILE A 271 3.42 23.68 10.44
N GLN A 272 4.04 24.69 9.81
CA GLN A 272 3.37 25.58 8.87
C GLN A 272 3.20 24.86 7.51
N LEU A 273 2.04 25.06 6.89
CA LEU A 273 1.66 24.46 5.60
C LEU A 273 2.53 24.92 4.40
N SER A 274 3.42 25.90 4.61
CA SER A 274 4.18 26.60 3.57
C SER A 274 5.40 25.84 3.06
N ASP A 275 5.91 24.85 3.80
CA ASP A 275 7.30 24.44 3.62
C ASP A 275 7.51 23.30 2.60
N MET A 276 6.46 22.75 1.99
CA MET A 276 6.54 21.38 1.44
C MET A 276 6.38 21.21 -0.08
N PHE A 277 6.28 22.25 -0.91
CA PHE A 277 5.85 22.02 -2.30
C PHE A 277 6.60 22.77 -3.40
N THR A 278 7.74 23.40 -3.11
CA THR A 278 8.55 24.07 -4.14
C THR A 278 9.15 23.11 -5.19
N CYS A 279 9.12 21.78 -4.95
CA CYS A 279 9.72 20.78 -5.86
C CYS A 279 8.74 20.03 -6.78
N PHE A 280 7.42 20.08 -6.54
CA PHE A 280 6.44 19.39 -7.40
C PHE A 280 6.08 20.16 -8.68
N ASP A 281 6.55 21.40 -8.80
CA ASP A 281 6.40 22.23 -9.99
C ASP A 281 7.55 21.95 -10.99
N ASN A 282 7.25 21.09 -11.96
CA ASN A 282 7.87 21.02 -13.29
C ASN A 282 9.41 21.05 -13.34
N ARG A 283 10.09 19.96 -12.97
CA ARG A 283 11.42 19.63 -13.51
C ARG A 283 11.61 18.14 -13.71
N SER A 284 12.21 17.77 -14.84
CA SER A 284 12.77 16.44 -15.09
C SER A 284 13.89 16.17 -14.08
N ILE A 285 13.53 15.57 -12.96
CA ILE A 285 14.44 15.17 -11.89
C ILE A 285 14.14 13.70 -11.62
N HIS A 286 15.18 12.87 -11.56
CA HIS A 286 15.02 11.45 -11.23
C HIS A 286 14.50 11.31 -9.80
N ILE A 287 13.24 10.92 -9.67
CA ILE A 287 12.56 10.79 -8.38
C ILE A 287 12.42 9.32 -8.00
N GLU A 288 13.07 8.93 -6.90
CA GLU A 288 13.02 7.58 -6.34
C GLU A 288 12.18 7.57 -5.07
N LEU A 289 11.25 6.62 -4.98
CA LEU A 289 10.44 6.44 -3.78
C LEU A 289 11.03 5.35 -2.90
N LEU A 290 11.18 5.59 -1.60
CA LEU A 290 11.55 4.54 -0.65
C LEU A 290 10.34 4.18 0.23
N LYS A 291 9.97 2.90 0.23
CA LYS A 291 9.04 2.35 1.22
C LYS A 291 9.81 2.08 2.51
N VAL A 292 9.38 2.72 3.60
CA VAL A 292 9.82 2.33 4.95
C VAL A 292 8.80 1.34 5.48
N GLU A 293 9.04 0.05 5.22
CA GLU A 293 8.15 -1.02 5.66
C GLU A 293 8.21 -1.22 7.16
N SER A 294 7.05 -1.26 7.82
CA SER A 294 6.94 -1.90 9.13
C SER A 294 7.01 -3.42 8.95
N VAL A 295 8.20 -3.99 9.19
CA VAL A 295 8.41 -5.44 9.24
C VAL A 295 7.55 -6.08 10.35
#